data_AF-A0A809T2I9-F1
#
_entry.id   AF-A0A809T2I9-F1
#
_cell.length_a   1.000
_cell.length_b   1.000
_cell.length_c   1.000
_cell.angle_alpha   90.00
_cell.angle_beta   90.00
_cell.angle_gamma   90.00
#
_symmetry.space_group_name_H-M   'P 1'
#
loop_
_entity.id
_entity.type
_entity.pdbx_description
1 polymer ?
#
loop_
_entity_poly.entity_id
_entity_poly.type
_entity_poly.pdbx_seq_one_letter_code
_entity_poly.pdbx_strand_id
1 'polypeptide(L)'
;MVSKYCRLSSPRSDLIIKTHPHAEIIWWGSALKHFSPDDCASLERPVANGRLDIDTPLTLMAENALGLFSSPGLEGHRNGLDSSPVFYTVDVEHTENTLRLTSEDSVAGLRLVSELVMTPSGILKVRHALTNLREGTGR
;
A
#
# COMPACT_ATOMS: atom_id res chain seq x y z
N MET A 1 -0.21 6.64 -14.65
CA MET A 1 1.15 6.78 -14.08
C MET A 1 1.82 5.41 -14.18
N VAL A 2 3.11 5.33 -14.55
CA VAL A 2 3.81 4.04 -14.69
C VAL A 2 4.12 3.48 -13.30
N SER A 3 3.86 2.18 -13.09
CA SER A 3 4.19 1.49 -11.85
C SER A 3 5.70 1.51 -11.60
N LYS A 4 6.10 1.91 -10.39
CA LYS A 4 7.49 1.87 -9.93
C LYS A 4 7.59 0.85 -8.80
N TYR A 5 8.77 0.27 -8.64
CA TYR A 5 9.09 -0.62 -7.53
C TYR A 5 10.09 0.09 -6.61
N CYS A 6 9.72 0.27 -5.35
CA CYS A 6 10.57 0.87 -4.33
C CYS A 6 11.06 -0.22 -3.38
N ARG A 7 12.38 -0.28 -3.15
CA ARG A 7 13.01 -1.23 -2.24
C ARG A 7 13.51 -0.51 -1.00
N LEU A 8 13.06 -0.96 0.17
CA LEU A 8 13.64 -0.62 1.47
C LEU A 8 14.45 -1.81 1.97
N SER A 9 15.73 -1.61 2.31
CA SER A 9 16.68 -2.70 2.51
C SER A 9 17.46 -2.61 3.82
N SER A 10 17.74 -3.76 4.41
CA SER A 10 18.70 -3.95 5.48
C SER A 10 19.61 -5.15 5.17
N PRO A 11 20.69 -5.38 5.93
CA PRO A 11 21.53 -6.57 5.73
C PRO A 11 20.78 -7.91 5.85
N ARG A 12 19.60 -7.94 6.48
CA ARG A 12 18.84 -9.18 6.73
C ARG A 12 17.54 -9.27 5.97
N SER A 13 16.94 -8.14 5.58
CA SER A 13 15.60 -8.11 5.02
C SER A 13 15.41 -7.05 3.94
N ASP A 14 14.52 -7.35 3.02
CA ASP A 14 14.00 -6.39 2.04
C ASP A 14 12.48 -6.31 2.15
N LEU A 15 11.99 -5.09 1.95
CA LEU A 15 10.60 -4.79 1.61
C LEU A 15 10.57 -4.17 0.22
N ILE A 16 9.77 -4.73 -0.69
CA ILE A 16 9.56 -4.17 -2.02
C ILE A 16 8.08 -3.80 -2.18
N ILE A 17 7.85 -2.54 -2.53
CA ILE A 17 6.52 -1.97 -2.76
C ILE A 17 6.35 -1.64 -4.25
N LYS A 18 5.32 -2.19 -4.88
CA LYS A 18 4.79 -1.69 -6.15
C LYS A 18 3.92 -0.48 -5.85
N THR A 19 4.18 0.65 -6.50
CA THR A 19 3.58 1.92 -6.07
C THR A 19 2.23 2.22 -6.71
N HIS A 20 1.90 1.61 -7.86
CA HIS A 20 0.67 1.91 -8.60
C HIS A 20 -0.01 0.64 -9.15
N PRO A 21 -1.35 0.66 -9.32
CA PRO A 21 -2.27 1.76 -8.96
C PRO A 21 -2.47 1.93 -7.45
N HIS A 22 -2.17 0.88 -6.67
CA HIS A 22 -2.18 0.88 -5.21
C HIS A 22 -0.76 0.69 -4.68
N ALA A 23 -0.51 1.14 -3.45
CA ALA A 23 0.70 0.79 -2.73
C ALA A 23 0.59 -0.67 -2.26
N GLU A 24 1.35 -1.56 -2.91
CA GLU A 24 1.23 -3.00 -2.75
C GLU A 24 2.57 -3.62 -2.32
N ILE A 25 2.53 -4.46 -1.29
CA ILE A 25 3.67 -5.28 -0.88
C ILE A 25 3.79 -6.47 -1.84
N ILE A 26 4.88 -6.51 -2.60
CA ILE A 26 5.17 -7.64 -3.51
C ILE A 26 6.25 -8.58 -2.96
N TRP A 27 7.05 -8.09 -2.01
CA TRP A 27 8.05 -8.88 -1.31
C TRP A 27 8.27 -8.32 0.09
N TRP A 28 8.28 -9.21 1.08
CA TRP A 28 8.81 -8.94 2.39
C TRP A 28 9.48 -10.21 2.90
N GLY A 29 10.80 -10.18 3.03
CA GLY A 29 11.52 -11.35 3.52
C GLY A 29 13.02 -11.10 3.60
N SER A 30 13.78 -12.17 3.46
CA SER A 30 15.23 -12.15 3.45
C SER A 30 15.77 -11.16 2.41
N ALA A 31 16.91 -10.54 2.73
CA ALA A 31 17.61 -9.66 1.81
C ALA A 31 17.94 -10.40 0.50
N LEU A 32 17.54 -9.81 -0.62
CA LEU A 32 17.81 -10.28 -1.96
C LEU A 32 19.25 -9.96 -2.32
N LYS A 33 19.98 -10.99 -2.77
CA LYS A 33 21.37 -10.84 -3.24
C LYS A 33 21.46 -9.96 -4.49
N HIS A 34 20.45 -10.06 -5.36
CA HIS A 34 20.33 -9.27 -6.57
C HIS A 34 18.91 -8.72 -6.64
N PHE A 35 18.78 -7.45 -7.01
CA PHE A 35 17.50 -6.76 -7.17
C PHE A 35 17.54 -5.93 -8.44
N SER A 36 16.57 -6.17 -9.32
CA SER A 36 16.23 -5.29 -10.42
C SER A 36 14.75 -4.96 -10.34
N PRO A 37 14.34 -3.68 -10.49
CA PRO A 37 12.94 -3.32 -10.66
C PRO A 37 12.28 -4.05 -11.83
N ASP A 38 13.02 -4.36 -12.90
CA ASP A 38 12.50 -5.04 -14.08
C ASP A 38 12.14 -6.50 -13.78
N ASP A 39 12.86 -7.14 -12.85
CA ASP A 39 12.59 -8.52 -12.44
C ASP A 39 11.33 -8.61 -11.56
N CYS A 40 10.85 -7.49 -11.00
CA CYS A 40 9.71 -7.48 -10.09
C CYS A 40 8.39 -7.87 -10.77
N ALA A 41 8.31 -7.78 -12.11
CA ALA A 41 7.17 -8.33 -12.86
C ALA A 41 7.04 -9.85 -12.68
N SER A 42 8.14 -10.57 -12.43
CA SER A 42 8.11 -12.01 -12.15
C SER A 42 7.52 -12.37 -10.77
N LEU A 43 7.33 -11.37 -9.90
CA LEU A 43 6.73 -11.53 -8.56
C LEU A 43 5.21 -11.35 -8.56
N GLU A 44 4.60 -11.13 -9.73
CA GLU A 44 3.14 -11.03 -9.85
C GLU A 44 2.47 -12.34 -9.42
N ARG A 45 1.42 -12.22 -8.60
CA ARG A 45 0.72 -13.38 -8.06
C ARG A 45 -0.28 -13.92 -9.08
N PRO A 46 -0.43 -15.25 -9.20
CA PRO A 46 -1.49 -15.84 -9.99
C PRO A 46 -2.86 -15.57 -9.35
N VAL A 47 -3.91 -15.50 -10.17
CA VAL A 47 -5.29 -15.41 -9.69
C VAL A 47 -5.67 -16.73 -9.01
N ALA A 48 -6.09 -16.67 -7.76
CA ALA A 48 -6.49 -17.84 -6.99
C ALA A 48 -7.88 -18.34 -7.42
N ASN A 49 -8.05 -19.66 -7.52
CA ASN A 49 -9.36 -20.27 -7.77
C ASN A 49 -10.37 -19.91 -6.67
N GLY A 50 -11.60 -19.59 -7.05
CA GLY A 50 -12.67 -19.24 -6.10
C GLY A 50 -12.57 -17.83 -5.50
N ARG A 51 -11.76 -16.95 -6.09
CA ARG A 51 -11.69 -15.50 -5.78
C ARG A 51 -12.22 -14.69 -6.97
N LEU A 52 -11.97 -13.38 -6.96
CA LEU A 52 -12.28 -12.51 -8.10
C LEU A 52 -11.46 -12.94 -9.33
N ASP A 53 -11.93 -12.56 -10.52
CA ASP A 53 -11.22 -12.81 -11.79
C ASP A 53 -9.93 -11.98 -11.97
N ILE A 54 -9.50 -11.27 -10.91
CA ILE A 54 -8.27 -10.47 -10.83
C ILE A 54 -7.55 -10.75 -9.50
N ASP A 55 -6.22 -10.59 -9.48
CA ASP A 55 -5.46 -10.69 -8.22
C ASP A 55 -5.90 -9.60 -7.24
N THR A 56 -6.02 -9.98 -5.97
CA THR A 56 -6.31 -9.04 -4.89
C THR A 56 -4.99 -8.45 -4.40
N PRO A 57 -4.77 -7.12 -4.53
CA PRO A 57 -3.50 -6.52 -4.13
C PRO A 57 -3.33 -6.58 -2.61
N LEU A 58 -2.12 -6.94 -2.17
CA LEU A 58 -1.72 -6.84 -0.76
C LEU A 58 -1.37 -5.38 -0.42
N THR A 59 -2.40 -4.55 -0.23
CA THR A 59 -2.21 -3.12 0.07
C THR A 59 -1.76 -2.87 1.50
N LEU A 60 -1.32 -1.64 1.77
CA LEU A 60 -0.91 -1.22 3.12
C LEU A 60 -2.08 -1.07 4.11
N MET A 61 -3.32 -1.03 3.63
CA MET A 61 -4.51 -0.80 4.46
C MET A 61 -5.56 -1.90 4.33
N ALA A 62 -5.21 -3.05 3.72
CA ALA A 62 -6.05 -4.23 3.64
C ALA A 62 -7.52 -3.88 3.27
N GLU A 63 -7.76 -3.56 2.00
CA GLU A 63 -9.01 -2.91 1.57
C GLU A 63 -10.07 -3.92 1.09
N ASN A 64 -11.21 -3.98 1.77
CA ASN A 64 -12.29 -4.91 1.41
C ASN A 64 -12.87 -4.67 0.01
N ALA A 65 -12.93 -3.40 -0.42
CA ALA A 65 -13.43 -3.04 -1.74
C ALA A 65 -12.55 -3.53 -2.90
N LEU A 66 -11.31 -3.97 -2.62
CA LEU A 66 -10.41 -4.59 -3.60
C LEU A 66 -10.48 -6.12 -3.61
N GLY A 67 -11.44 -6.73 -2.90
CA GLY A 67 -11.62 -8.18 -2.87
C GLY A 67 -10.92 -8.89 -1.72
N LEU A 68 -10.43 -8.14 -0.72
CA LEU A 68 -9.97 -8.72 0.53
C LEU A 68 -11.17 -9.07 1.43
N PHE A 69 -11.31 -10.34 1.80
CA PHE A 69 -12.44 -10.81 2.61
C PHE A 69 -12.07 -11.09 4.08
N SER A 70 -10.94 -10.54 4.55
CA SER A 70 -10.50 -10.59 5.95
C SER A 70 -10.86 -9.29 6.69
N SER A 71 -10.36 -9.12 7.91
CA SER A 71 -10.44 -7.84 8.62
C SER A 71 -9.75 -6.73 7.82
N PRO A 72 -10.41 -5.58 7.63
CA PRO A 72 -9.80 -4.44 6.94
C PRO A 72 -8.75 -3.74 7.81
N GLY A 73 -7.82 -3.03 7.16
CA GLY A 73 -6.86 -2.17 7.87
C GLY A 73 -7.46 -0.86 8.36
N LEU A 74 -8.58 -0.43 7.78
CA LEU A 74 -9.33 0.76 8.17
C LEU A 74 -10.82 0.45 8.26
N GLU A 75 -11.42 0.75 9.42
CA GLU A 75 -12.87 0.72 9.63
C GLU A 75 -13.37 2.11 10.00
N GLY A 76 -14.48 2.54 9.42
CA GLY A 76 -15.09 3.83 9.67
C GLY A 76 -16.18 4.15 8.66
N HIS A 77 -16.98 5.18 8.91
CA HIS A 77 -18.00 5.63 7.96
C HIS A 77 -18.32 7.12 8.15
N ARG A 78 -18.84 7.76 7.10
CA ARG A 78 -19.45 9.08 7.18
C ARG A 78 -20.98 8.92 7.17
N ASN A 79 -21.61 9.00 8.35
CA ASN A 79 -23.06 8.83 8.51
C ASN A 79 -23.62 7.54 7.86
N GLY A 80 -22.90 6.42 7.97
CA GLY A 80 -23.26 5.14 7.37
C GLY A 80 -22.85 4.97 5.90
N LEU A 81 -22.20 5.96 5.28
CA LEU A 81 -21.65 5.90 3.92
C LEU A 81 -20.12 5.79 3.94
N ASP A 82 -19.52 5.55 2.77
CA ASP A 82 -18.06 5.59 2.54
C ASP A 82 -17.25 4.60 3.41
N SER A 83 -17.82 3.43 3.73
CA SER A 83 -17.24 2.48 4.68
C SER A 83 -16.19 1.52 4.11
N SER A 84 -15.97 1.55 2.80
CA SER A 84 -15.07 0.63 2.10
C SER A 84 -14.17 1.40 1.14
N PRO A 85 -13.25 2.25 1.64
CA PRO A 85 -12.45 3.09 0.78
C PRO A 85 -11.48 2.27 -0.09
N VAL A 86 -11.19 2.81 -1.28
CA VAL A 86 -10.15 2.33 -2.18
C VAL A 86 -9.10 3.42 -2.40
N PHE A 87 -7.90 3.22 -1.89
CA PHE A 87 -6.81 4.18 -1.96
C PHE A 87 -5.97 3.98 -3.22
N TYR A 88 -6.03 4.94 -4.13
CA TYR A 88 -5.16 5.01 -5.31
C TYR A 88 -3.93 5.85 -4.99
N THR A 89 -2.74 5.36 -5.28
CA THR A 89 -1.51 6.15 -5.08
C THR A 89 -1.47 7.32 -6.05
N VAL A 90 -1.30 8.52 -5.50
CA VAL A 90 -1.23 9.78 -6.27
C VAL A 90 0.16 10.42 -6.19
N ASP A 91 0.96 10.10 -5.17
CA ASP A 91 2.33 10.61 -5.03
C ASP A 91 3.25 9.61 -4.30
N VAL A 92 4.53 9.64 -4.68
CA VAL A 92 5.57 8.74 -4.18
C VAL A 92 6.88 9.50 -3.95
N GLU A 93 7.32 9.55 -2.70
CA GLU A 93 8.62 10.10 -2.31
C GLU A 93 9.49 8.96 -1.74
N HIS A 94 10.55 8.61 -2.46
CA HIS A 94 11.46 7.54 -2.06
C HIS A 94 12.88 8.08 -1.93
N THR A 95 13.41 8.07 -0.72
CA THR A 95 14.78 8.54 -0.41
C THR A 95 15.47 7.52 0.47
N GLU A 96 16.55 6.91 -0.05
CA GLU A 96 17.31 5.86 0.62
C GLU A 96 16.41 4.72 1.14
N ASN A 97 16.28 4.60 2.46
CA ASN A 97 15.47 3.60 3.15
C ASN A 97 14.17 4.18 3.73
N THR A 98 13.72 5.30 3.20
CA THR A 98 12.46 5.94 3.55
C THR A 98 11.56 6.02 2.32
N LEU A 99 10.33 5.56 2.47
CA LEU A 99 9.28 5.64 1.46
C LEU A 99 8.07 6.34 2.07
N ARG A 100 7.65 7.43 1.45
CA ARG A 100 6.38 8.10 1.73
C ARG A 100 5.46 7.97 0.51
N LEU A 101 4.27 7.48 0.75
CA LEU A 101 3.22 7.26 -0.24
C LEU A 101 2.02 8.11 0.14
N THR A 102 1.52 8.90 -0.80
CA THR A 102 0.22 9.56 -0.66
C THR A 102 -0.77 8.85 -1.56
N SER A 103 -1.85 8.36 -0.98
CA SER A 103 -2.93 7.69 -1.68
C SER A 103 -4.27 8.33 -1.34
N GLU A 104 -5.19 8.35 -2.29
CA GLU A 104 -6.49 8.99 -2.13
C GLU A 104 -7.62 8.09 -2.60
N ASP A 105 -8.74 8.16 -1.88
CA ASP A 105 -10.04 7.74 -2.36
C ASP A 105 -10.85 9.02 -2.65
N SER A 106 -11.08 9.30 -3.93
CA SER A 106 -11.85 10.48 -4.36
C SER A 106 -13.36 10.37 -4.09
N VAL A 107 -13.89 9.14 -4.03
CA VAL A 107 -15.30 8.87 -3.74
C VAL A 107 -15.56 9.16 -2.26
N ALA A 108 -14.84 8.46 -1.37
CA ALA A 108 -14.93 8.69 0.07
C ALA A 108 -14.40 10.07 0.49
N GLY A 109 -13.53 10.67 -0.34
CA GLY A 109 -12.84 11.93 -0.04
C GLY A 109 -11.89 11.76 1.13
N LEU A 110 -11.03 10.74 1.07
CA LEU A 110 -10.03 10.43 2.09
C LEU A 110 -8.64 10.46 1.48
N ARG A 111 -7.66 10.95 2.25
CA ARG A 111 -6.24 10.82 1.94
C ARG A 111 -5.56 9.97 2.99
N LEU A 112 -4.83 8.97 2.54
CA LEU A 112 -3.92 8.16 3.36
C LEU A 112 -2.48 8.50 3.00
N VAL A 113 -1.71 8.97 3.97
CA VAL A 113 -0.25 9.09 3.86
C VAL A 113 0.37 7.94 4.62
N SER A 114 1.15 7.11 3.94
CA SER A 114 1.90 6.00 4.54
C SER A 114 3.39 6.30 4.48
N GLU A 115 4.05 6.23 5.63
CA GLU A 115 5.48 6.46 5.78
C GLU A 115 6.14 5.21 6.31
N LEU A 116 7.10 4.69 5.56
CA LEU A 116 7.82 3.47 5.84
C LEU A 116 9.31 3.79 5.94
N VAL A 117 9.97 3.35 7.02
CA VAL A 117 11.40 3.55 7.22
C VAL A 117 12.04 2.21 7.61
N MET A 118 12.95 1.70 6.78
CA MET A 118 13.77 0.55 7.11
C MET A 118 15.02 1.01 7.86
N THR A 119 15.16 0.59 9.11
CA THR A 119 16.36 0.89 9.91
C THR A 119 17.53 -0.03 9.50
N PRO A 120 18.79 0.38 9.75
CA PRO A 120 19.95 -0.49 9.46
C PRO A 120 19.94 -1.84 10.19
N SER A 121 19.24 -1.94 11.33
CA SER A 121 19.09 -3.20 12.09
C SER A 121 18.04 -4.16 11.50
N GLY A 122 17.30 -3.73 10.47
CA GLY A 122 16.24 -4.50 9.82
C GLY A 122 14.86 -4.36 10.45
N ILE A 123 14.65 -3.36 11.32
CA ILE A 123 13.32 -3.01 11.84
C ILE A 123 12.64 -2.07 10.85
N LEU A 124 11.44 -2.42 10.42
CA LEU A 124 10.57 -1.55 9.64
C LEU A 124 9.70 -0.71 10.59
N LYS A 125 9.80 0.61 10.48
CA LYS A 125 8.87 1.55 11.12
C LYS A 125 7.81 1.94 10.10
N VAL A 126 6.55 1.92 10.51
CA VAL A 126 5.42 2.28 9.66
C VAL A 126 4.56 3.31 10.40
N ARG A 127 4.17 4.38 9.71
CA ARG A 127 3.20 5.36 10.19
C ARG A 127 2.17 5.60 9.09
N HIS A 128 0.91 5.66 9.49
CA HIS A 128 -0.19 6.05 8.62
C HIS A 128 -0.86 7.31 9.17
N ALA A 129 -1.18 8.26 8.30
CA ALA A 129 -1.99 9.42 8.61
C ALA A 129 -3.18 9.45 7.65
N LEU A 130 -4.39 9.40 8.22
CA LEU A 130 -5.64 9.50 7.46
C LEU A 130 -6.23 10.90 7.62
N THR A 131 -6.56 11.55 6.50
CA THR A 131 -7.18 12.88 6.46
C THR A 131 -8.51 12.81 5.74
N ASN A 132 -9.56 13.35 6.36
CA ASN A 132 -10.82 13.61 5.67
C ASN A 132 -10.66 14.86 4.79
N LEU A 133 -10.84 14.71 3.48
CA LEU A 133 -10.73 15.80 2.51
C LEU A 133 -12.08 16.48 2.23
N ARG A 134 -13.19 15.92 2.71
CA ARG A 134 -14.51 16.58 2.63
C ARG A 134 -14.67 17.50 3.84
N GLU A 135 -15.40 18.58 3.65
CA GLU A 135 -15.78 19.45 4.76
C GLU A 135 -16.50 18.65 5.84
N GLY A 136 -16.14 18.93 7.10
CA GLY A 136 -16.85 18.36 8.23
C GLY A 136 -18.27 18.87 8.23
N THR A 137 -19.26 17.98 8.17
CA THR A 137 -20.62 18.34 8.53
C THR A 137 -20.61 18.62 10.03
N GLY A 138 -20.41 19.89 10.39
CA GLY A 138 -20.47 20.33 11.78
C GLY A 138 -21.77 19.82 12.42
N ARG A 139 -21.63 19.16 13.56
CA ARG A 139 -22.69 19.10 14.56
C ARG A 139 -22.28 19.98 15.72
#